data_AF-A0A819VZ31-F1
#
_entry.id   AF-A0A819VZ31-F1
#
_cell.length_a   1.000
_cell.length_b   1.000
_cell.length_c   1.000
_cell.angle_alpha   90.00
_cell.angle_beta   90.00
_cell.angle_gamma   90.00
#
_symmetry.space_group_name_H-M   'P 1'
#
loop_
_entity.id
_entity.type
_entity.pdbx_description
1 polymer ?
#
loop_
_entity_poly.entity_id
_entity_poly.type
_entity_poly.pdbx_seq_one_letter_code
_entity_poly.pdbx_strand_id
1 'polypeptide(L)'
;SSAPLALEVANFCRAVFSCTFIECYGQTECIMGCWQSANDTQSRETGIPTPVNHIKLIDIPEMGYFAKDRVGEICIRRKATFKGYLKDEAKTRATIDDAGWLRRGDVGRWTTNNAMQIIGRHKNIYKLSQGEFIAPEKIEGIYGRSQFISQVYVYGDSLQNFPIAIVLLDDEFVQKWATENDNDSIVLDM
;
A
#
# COMPACT_ATOMS: atom_id res chain seq x y z
N SER A 1 -5.56 -8.75 3.61
CA SER A 1 -4.16 -8.35 3.79
C SER A 1 -4.11 -6.92 4.30
N SER A 2 -3.31 -6.63 5.34
CA SER A 2 -3.17 -5.28 5.93
C SER A 2 -2.03 -4.46 5.29
N ALA A 3 -1.28 -5.05 4.36
CA ALA A 3 -0.14 -4.43 3.68
C ALA A 3 -0.19 -4.71 2.16
N PRO A 4 0.30 -3.77 1.33
CA PRO A 4 0.39 -3.96 -0.11
C PRO A 4 1.35 -5.11 -0.45
N LEU A 5 0.96 -5.96 -1.40
CA LEU A 5 1.78 -7.05 -1.91
C LEU A 5 2.44 -6.65 -3.23
N ALA A 6 3.75 -6.86 -3.34
CA ALA A 6 4.45 -6.65 -4.60
C ALA A 6 3.99 -7.66 -5.66
N LEU A 7 3.82 -7.18 -6.89
CA LEU A 7 3.37 -7.96 -8.05
C LEU A 7 4.22 -9.22 -8.26
N GLU A 8 5.53 -9.03 -8.20
CA GLU A 8 6.50 -10.08 -8.48
C GLU A 8 6.46 -11.15 -7.39
N VAL A 9 6.25 -10.76 -6.14
CA VAL A 9 6.09 -11.70 -5.01
C VAL A 9 4.81 -12.51 -5.15
N ALA A 10 3.69 -11.87 -5.51
CA ALA A 10 2.43 -12.58 -5.77
C ALA A 10 2.58 -13.60 -6.90
N ASN A 11 3.22 -13.20 -8.01
CA ASN A 11 3.44 -14.06 -9.16
C ASN A 11 4.44 -15.20 -8.85
N PHE A 12 5.51 -14.92 -8.11
CA PHE A 12 6.48 -15.91 -7.66
C PHE A 12 5.81 -16.97 -6.77
N CYS A 13 5.01 -16.55 -5.78
CA CYS A 13 4.27 -17.47 -4.91
C CYS A 13 3.30 -18.35 -5.72
N ARG A 14 2.55 -17.78 -6.67
CA ARG A 14 1.67 -18.56 -7.55
C ARG A 14 2.44 -19.59 -8.36
N ALA A 15 3.59 -19.22 -8.91
CA ALA A 15 4.43 -20.11 -9.71
C ALA A 15 5.04 -21.25 -8.88
N VAL A 16 5.58 -20.95 -7.70
CA VAL A 16 6.28 -21.94 -6.85
C VAL A 16 5.30 -22.89 -6.16
N PHE A 17 4.20 -22.36 -5.60
CA PHE A 17 3.26 -23.17 -4.82
C PHE A 17 2.16 -23.79 -5.66
N SER A 18 2.04 -23.43 -6.95
CA SER A 18 0.98 -23.92 -7.85
C SER A 18 -0.43 -23.76 -7.26
N CYS A 19 -0.65 -22.66 -6.52
CA CYS A 19 -1.91 -22.39 -5.83
C CYS A 19 -2.49 -21.02 -6.21
N THR A 20 -3.81 -20.88 -6.04
CA THR A 20 -4.48 -19.60 -6.22
C THR A 20 -4.13 -18.68 -5.06
N PHE A 21 -3.42 -17.60 -5.37
CA PHE A 21 -3.14 -16.54 -4.40
C PHE A 21 -4.20 -15.44 -4.52
N ILE A 22 -4.98 -15.25 -3.45
CA ILE A 22 -6.11 -14.29 -3.39
C ILE A 22 -5.67 -13.06 -2.59
N GLU A 23 -5.68 -11.91 -3.25
CA GLU A 23 -5.52 -10.64 -2.56
C GLU A 23 -6.88 -10.15 -2.02
N CYS A 24 -6.86 -9.56 -0.83
CA CYS A 24 -8.03 -8.95 -0.22
C CYS A 24 -7.63 -7.68 0.51
N TYR A 25 -8.49 -6.67 0.42
CA TYR A 25 -8.35 -5.40 1.12
C TYR A 25 -9.34 -5.34 2.28
N GLY A 26 -8.87 -4.90 3.44
CA GLY A 26 -9.69 -4.70 4.62
C GLY A 26 -8.95 -3.89 5.68
N GLN A 27 -9.72 -3.24 6.54
CA GLN A 27 -9.23 -2.53 7.70
C GLN A 27 -9.91 -3.11 8.94
N THR A 28 -9.31 -2.96 10.11
CA THR A 28 -9.87 -3.46 11.38
C THR A 28 -11.30 -2.98 11.63
N GLU A 29 -11.60 -1.76 11.22
CA GLU A 29 -12.87 -1.07 11.41
C GLU A 29 -13.98 -1.56 10.47
N CYS A 30 -13.61 -2.18 9.34
CA CYS A 30 -14.54 -2.68 8.32
C CYS A 30 -14.36 -4.17 7.98
N ILE A 31 -13.45 -4.87 8.67
CA ILE A 31 -13.00 -6.26 8.46
C ILE A 31 -12.42 -6.50 7.06
N MET A 32 -13.26 -6.44 6.03
CA MET A 32 -12.93 -6.72 4.64
C MET A 32 -13.78 -5.81 3.76
N GLY A 33 -13.14 -5.12 2.83
CA GLY A 33 -13.74 -4.25 1.82
C GLY A 33 -13.90 -4.96 0.48
N CYS A 34 -12.77 -5.43 -0.07
CA CYS A 34 -12.70 -6.09 -1.38
C CYS A 34 -11.98 -7.43 -1.29
N TRP A 35 -12.31 -8.34 -2.21
CA TRP A 35 -11.59 -9.60 -2.37
C TRP A 35 -11.51 -10.03 -3.84
N GLN A 36 -10.42 -10.70 -4.20
CA GLN A 36 -10.32 -11.34 -5.51
C GLN A 36 -11.18 -12.60 -5.58
N SER A 37 -11.76 -12.84 -6.76
CA SER A 37 -12.40 -14.11 -7.07
C SER A 37 -11.36 -15.21 -7.20
N ALA A 38 -11.72 -16.47 -6.93
CA ALA A 38 -10.80 -17.60 -7.07
C ALA A 38 -10.29 -17.80 -8.52
N ASN A 39 -11.01 -17.28 -9.51
CA ASN A 39 -10.64 -17.30 -10.92
C ASN A 39 -9.96 -16.00 -11.39
N ASP A 40 -9.80 -15.03 -10.50
CA ASP A 40 -9.12 -13.78 -10.82
C ASP A 40 -7.61 -13.96 -10.73
N THR A 41 -6.95 -13.91 -11.88
CA THR A 41 -5.48 -14.02 -11.98
C THR A 41 -4.81 -12.66 -12.08
N GLN A 42 -5.55 -11.55 -12.02
CA GLN A 42 -4.97 -10.23 -12.00
C GLN A 42 -4.13 -10.06 -10.73
N SER A 43 -3.04 -9.31 -10.85
CA SER A 43 -2.12 -9.08 -9.76
C SER A 43 -2.11 -7.59 -9.43
N ARG A 44 -1.92 -7.24 -8.15
CA ARG A 44 -2.05 -5.88 -7.61
C ARG A 44 -3.48 -5.32 -7.63
N GLU A 45 -4.46 -6.19 -7.79
CA GLU A 45 -5.86 -5.86 -7.63
C GLU A 45 -6.37 -6.60 -6.40
N THR A 46 -7.06 -5.88 -5.52
CA THR A 46 -7.70 -6.48 -4.34
C THR A 46 -9.09 -7.03 -4.65
N GLY A 47 -9.43 -7.07 -5.94
CA GLY A 47 -10.69 -7.55 -6.48
C GLY A 47 -11.86 -6.60 -6.28
N ILE A 48 -13.07 -7.13 -6.25
CA ILE A 48 -14.32 -6.36 -6.25
C ILE A 48 -14.86 -6.16 -4.84
N PRO A 49 -15.74 -5.16 -4.61
CA PRO A 49 -16.45 -5.02 -3.34
C PRO A 49 -17.20 -6.30 -2.98
N THR A 50 -17.11 -6.71 -1.72
CA THR A 50 -17.93 -7.83 -1.25
C THR A 50 -19.41 -7.42 -1.22
N PRO A 51 -20.37 -8.38 -1.37
CA PRO A 51 -21.80 -8.06 -1.48
C PRO A 51 -22.40 -7.24 -0.33
N VAL A 52 -21.73 -7.21 0.83
CA VAL A 52 -22.19 -6.50 2.03
C VAL A 52 -21.64 -5.07 2.14
N ASN A 53 -20.73 -4.68 1.23
CA ASN A 53 -20.03 -3.41 1.26
C ASN A 53 -20.53 -2.46 0.18
N HIS A 54 -20.79 -1.21 0.56
CA HIS A 54 -20.89 -0.10 -0.37
C HIS A 54 -19.56 0.64 -0.36
N ILE A 55 -18.96 0.83 -1.53
CA ILE A 55 -17.66 1.50 -1.67
C ILE A 55 -17.79 2.65 -2.65
N LYS A 56 -17.23 3.81 -2.29
CA LYS A 56 -17.11 4.98 -3.16
C LYS A 56 -15.70 5.56 -3.06
N LEU A 57 -15.29 6.31 -4.08
CA LEU A 57 -14.10 7.15 -4.02
C LEU A 57 -14.54 8.59 -3.75
N ILE A 58 -13.81 9.29 -2.89
CA ILE A 58 -13.94 10.73 -2.66
C ILE A 58 -12.69 11.43 -3.20
N ASP A 59 -12.89 12.62 -3.76
CA ASP A 59 -11.80 13.46 -4.25
C ASP A 59 -10.82 13.80 -3.13
N ILE A 60 -9.54 13.85 -3.49
CA ILE A 60 -8.43 14.35 -2.67
C ILE A 60 -7.76 15.46 -3.49
N PRO A 61 -8.36 16.67 -3.57
CA PRO A 61 -7.87 17.75 -4.44
C PRO A 61 -6.43 18.14 -4.13
N GLU A 62 -6.03 18.05 -2.86
CA GLU A 62 -4.67 18.36 -2.44
C GLU A 62 -3.63 17.45 -3.09
N MET A 63 -3.98 16.20 -3.43
CA MET A 63 -3.13 15.22 -4.11
C MET A 63 -3.38 15.13 -5.62
N GLY A 64 -4.31 15.93 -6.15
CA GLY A 64 -4.75 15.83 -7.55
C GLY A 64 -5.49 14.52 -7.89
N TYR A 65 -6.02 13.82 -6.88
CA TYR A 65 -6.83 12.61 -7.10
C TYR A 65 -8.31 12.97 -7.13
N PHE A 66 -8.99 12.58 -8.21
CA PHE A 66 -10.41 12.85 -8.38
C PHE A 66 -11.16 11.57 -8.75
N ALA A 67 -12.31 11.36 -8.12
CA ALA A 67 -13.16 10.20 -8.32
C ALA A 67 -13.61 10.07 -9.79
N LYS A 68 -13.74 11.19 -10.51
CA LYS A 68 -13.99 11.22 -11.97
C LYS A 68 -12.90 10.49 -12.77
N ASP A 69 -11.66 10.56 -12.29
CA ASP A 69 -10.49 9.90 -12.88
C ASP A 69 -10.31 8.49 -12.33
N ARG A 70 -11.33 7.96 -11.64
CA ARG A 70 -11.36 6.64 -11.00
C ARG A 70 -10.33 6.48 -9.88
N VAL A 71 -9.86 7.58 -9.28
CA VAL A 71 -8.86 7.57 -8.18
C VAL A 71 -9.34 8.45 -7.02
N GLY A 72 -9.14 8.03 -5.79
CA GLY A 72 -9.49 8.86 -4.63
C GLY A 72 -9.41 8.12 -3.30
N GLU A 73 -9.92 8.77 -2.26
CA GLU A 73 -10.03 8.21 -0.92
C GLU A 73 -11.07 7.08 -0.92
N ILE A 74 -10.69 5.88 -0.50
CA ILE A 74 -11.63 4.77 -0.39
C ILE A 74 -12.52 5.00 0.83
N CYS A 75 -13.83 5.08 0.58
CA CYS A 75 -14.84 5.15 1.63
C CYS A 75 -15.73 3.91 1.60
N ILE A 76 -15.88 3.25 2.75
CA ILE A 76 -16.64 2.00 2.88
C ILE A 76 -17.81 2.22 3.83
N ARG A 77 -18.99 1.73 3.46
CA ARG A 77 -20.17 1.67 4.33
C ARG A 77 -20.76 0.27 4.31
N ARG A 78 -20.94 -0.32 5.50
CA ARG A 78 -21.56 -1.64 5.70
C ARG A 78 -22.39 -1.68 6.98
N LYS A 79 -23.35 -2.61 7.04
CA LYS A 79 -24.22 -2.80 8.22
C LYS A 79 -23.44 -3.24 9.46
N ALA A 80 -22.36 -4.00 9.28
CA ALA A 80 -21.53 -4.51 10.36
C ALA A 80 -20.25 -3.68 10.56
N THR A 81 -20.30 -2.35 10.37
CA THR A 81 -19.16 -1.46 10.69
C THR A 81 -18.90 -1.48 12.20
N PHE A 82 -17.66 -1.31 12.65
CA PHE A 82 -17.34 -1.25 14.08
C PHE A 82 -18.15 -0.15 14.79
N LYS A 83 -18.38 -0.30 16.11
CA LYS A 83 -19.20 0.63 16.89
C LYS A 83 -18.50 1.98 17.16
N GLY A 84 -17.20 2.07 16.92
CA GLY A 84 -16.36 3.18 17.32
C GLY A 84 -15.18 2.74 18.18
N TYR A 85 -14.25 3.66 18.39
CA TYR A 85 -13.08 3.44 19.24
C TYR A 85 -13.49 3.56 20.71
N LEU A 86 -13.00 2.63 21.53
CA LEU A 86 -13.31 2.58 22.96
C LEU A 86 -12.84 3.87 23.66
N LYS A 87 -13.77 4.59 24.29
CA LYS A 87 -13.53 5.85 25.03
C LYS A 87 -12.93 6.99 24.17
N ASP A 88 -13.05 6.91 22.85
CA ASP A 88 -12.52 7.93 21.93
C ASP A 88 -13.59 8.30 20.88
N GLU A 89 -14.61 9.02 21.34
CA GLU A 89 -15.70 9.47 20.48
C GLU A 89 -15.22 10.49 19.42
N ALA A 90 -14.20 11.29 19.75
CA ALA A 90 -13.64 12.27 18.83
C ALA A 90 -13.01 11.58 17.61
N LYS A 91 -12.19 10.53 17.81
CA LYS A 91 -11.69 9.72 16.69
C LYS A 91 -12.80 8.95 16.00
N THR A 92 -13.80 8.46 16.74
CA THR A 92 -14.93 7.74 16.14
C THR A 92 -15.67 8.61 15.13
N ARG A 93 -16.03 9.84 15.50
CA ARG A 93 -16.67 10.82 14.60
C ARG A 93 -15.75 11.31 13.47
N ALA A 94 -14.43 11.24 13.66
CA ALA A 94 -13.47 11.57 12.60
C ALA A 94 -13.30 10.44 11.57
N THR A 95 -13.53 9.18 11.98
CA THR A 95 -13.40 7.99 11.13
C THR A 95 -14.73 7.60 10.48
N ILE A 96 -15.86 7.71 11.17
CA ILE A 96 -17.19 7.44 10.62
C ILE A 96 -17.94 8.77 10.50
N ASP A 97 -18.38 9.10 9.29
CA ASP A 97 -19.22 10.27 9.06
C ASP A 97 -20.69 10.04 9.48
N ASP A 98 -21.48 11.11 9.54
CA ASP A 98 -22.89 11.05 9.96
C ASP A 98 -23.76 10.17 9.04
N ALA A 99 -23.30 9.92 7.80
CA ALA A 99 -23.96 9.03 6.84
C ALA A 99 -23.49 7.57 6.96
N GLY A 100 -22.63 7.27 7.95
CA GLY A 100 -22.11 5.94 8.24
C GLY A 100 -20.98 5.48 7.31
N TRP A 101 -20.36 6.38 6.55
CA TRP A 101 -19.18 6.05 5.76
C TRP A 101 -17.94 6.09 6.63
N LEU A 102 -17.19 5.00 6.55
CA LEU A 102 -15.84 4.94 7.07
C LEU A 102 -14.89 5.69 6.12
N ARG A 103 -14.18 6.67 6.66
CA ARG A 103 -13.26 7.59 5.99
C ARG A 103 -11.85 7.47 6.57
N ARG A 104 -10.89 8.06 5.85
CA ARG A 104 -9.50 8.36 6.25
C ARG A 104 -8.61 7.14 6.50
N GLY A 105 -8.30 6.41 5.43
CA GLY A 105 -7.27 5.37 5.48
C GLY A 105 -6.47 5.28 4.19
N ASP A 106 -7.05 4.65 3.19
CA ASP A 106 -6.35 4.21 2.00
C ASP A 106 -6.84 4.93 0.74
N VAL A 107 -5.92 5.17 -0.19
CA VAL A 107 -6.19 5.74 -1.51
C VAL A 107 -6.29 4.59 -2.50
N GLY A 108 -7.36 4.59 -3.28
CA GLY A 108 -7.70 3.53 -4.21
C GLY A 108 -7.87 4.03 -5.62
N ARG A 109 -7.77 3.09 -6.56
CA ARG A 109 -8.10 3.28 -7.97
C ARG A 109 -9.03 2.17 -8.42
N TRP A 110 -10.10 2.52 -9.12
CA TRP A 110 -10.86 1.54 -9.89
C TRP A 110 -10.13 1.27 -11.20
N THR A 111 -9.66 0.04 -11.38
CA THR A 111 -9.07 -0.43 -12.64
C THR A 111 -10.14 -0.57 -13.72
N THR A 112 -9.75 -0.70 -14.99
CA THR A 112 -10.69 -0.74 -16.13
C THR A 112 -11.65 -1.93 -16.11
N ASN A 113 -11.27 -3.02 -15.45
CA ASN A 113 -12.10 -4.20 -15.18
C ASN A 113 -12.99 -4.07 -13.92
N ASN A 114 -13.06 -2.87 -13.31
CA ASN A 114 -13.84 -2.57 -12.10
C ASN A 114 -13.38 -3.28 -10.82
N ALA A 115 -12.11 -3.70 -10.75
CA ALA A 115 -11.50 -4.11 -9.51
C ALA A 115 -10.90 -2.92 -8.75
N MET A 116 -10.71 -3.08 -7.44
CA MET A 116 -10.09 -2.10 -6.57
C MET A 116 -8.60 -2.35 -6.49
N GLN A 117 -7.79 -1.34 -6.82
CA GLN A 117 -6.35 -1.33 -6.58
C GLN A 117 -6.03 -0.32 -5.49
N ILE A 118 -5.26 -0.75 -4.48
CA ILE A 118 -4.75 0.14 -3.43
C ILE A 118 -3.45 0.78 -3.94
N ILE A 119 -3.39 2.12 -3.92
CA ILE A 119 -2.24 2.88 -4.47
C ILE A 119 -1.44 3.63 -3.40
N GLY A 120 -1.88 3.61 -2.15
CA GLY A 120 -1.15 4.14 -1.00
C GLY A 120 -2.08 4.46 0.16
N ARG A 121 -1.53 5.04 1.23
CA ARG A 121 -2.32 5.59 2.34
C ARG A 121 -2.37 7.10 2.30
N HIS A 122 -3.53 7.69 2.57
CA HIS A 122 -3.70 9.15 2.56
C HIS A 122 -2.71 9.85 3.52
N LYS A 123 -2.39 9.23 4.66
CA LYS A 123 -1.41 9.76 5.62
C LYS A 123 0.05 9.41 5.33
N ASN A 124 0.32 8.45 4.43
CA ASN A 124 1.67 7.94 4.15
C ASN A 124 2.18 8.38 2.78
N ILE A 125 1.56 9.38 2.15
CA ILE A 125 2.02 9.97 0.89
C ILE A 125 2.72 11.29 1.22
N TYR A 126 4.00 11.38 0.85
CA TYR A 126 4.78 12.60 1.06
C TYR A 126 4.54 13.58 -0.08
N LYS A 127 4.31 14.85 0.25
CA LYS A 127 4.40 15.94 -0.71
C LYS A 127 5.81 16.49 -0.66
N LEU A 128 6.49 16.62 -1.79
CA LEU A 128 7.79 17.28 -1.88
C LEU A 128 7.63 18.79 -2.14
N SER A 129 8.70 19.56 -1.99
CA SER A 129 8.67 21.03 -2.12
C SER A 129 8.25 21.52 -3.51
N GLN A 130 8.50 20.72 -4.56
CA GLN A 130 8.04 20.97 -5.94
C GLN A 130 6.55 20.65 -6.16
N GLY A 131 5.85 20.13 -5.14
CA GLY A 131 4.43 19.78 -5.21
C GLY A 131 4.13 18.37 -5.74
N GLU A 132 5.15 17.55 -5.99
CA GLU A 132 4.98 16.15 -6.36
C GLU A 132 4.60 15.30 -5.14
N PHE A 133 3.77 14.27 -5.38
CA PHE A 133 3.32 13.33 -4.35
C PHE A 133 4.01 11.97 -4.53
N ILE A 134 4.66 11.50 -3.47
CA ILE A 134 5.41 10.24 -3.44
C ILE A 134 4.74 9.27 -2.48
N ALA A 135 4.40 8.09 -3.00
CA ALA A 135 4.03 6.93 -2.19
C ALA A 135 5.30 6.11 -1.88
N PRO A 136 5.81 6.12 -0.64
CA PRO A 136 7.05 5.42 -0.26
C PRO A 136 6.96 3.92 -0.48
N GLU A 137 5.80 3.32 -0.18
CA GLU A 137 5.51 1.89 -0.34
C GLU A 137 5.82 1.37 -1.75
N LYS A 138 5.58 2.19 -2.78
CA LYS A 138 5.89 1.85 -4.17
C LYS A 138 7.39 1.80 -4.41
N ILE A 139 8.14 2.74 -3.84
CA ILE A 139 9.60 2.84 -3.98
C ILE A 139 10.27 1.72 -3.19
N GLU A 140 9.84 1.51 -1.95
CA GLU A 140 10.30 0.42 -1.07
C GLU A 140 10.10 -0.94 -1.73
N GLY A 141 8.92 -1.19 -2.32
CA GLY A 141 8.63 -2.42 -3.05
C GLY A 141 9.47 -2.63 -4.32
N ILE A 142 10.03 -1.56 -4.92
CA ILE A 142 10.93 -1.67 -6.08
C ILE A 142 12.35 -2.01 -5.63
N TYR A 143 12.88 -1.27 -4.65
CA TYR A 143 14.26 -1.43 -4.16
C TYR A 143 14.44 -2.69 -3.33
N GLY A 144 13.43 -3.10 -2.54
CA GLY A 144 13.46 -4.35 -1.78
C GLY A 144 13.50 -5.62 -2.64
N ARG A 145 13.50 -5.50 -3.98
CA ARG A 145 13.74 -6.63 -4.90
C ARG A 145 15.22 -6.90 -5.17
N SER A 146 16.10 -5.97 -4.79
CA SER A 146 17.54 -6.17 -4.92
C SER A 146 18.01 -7.25 -3.94
N GLN A 147 18.79 -8.24 -4.43
CA GLN A 147 19.41 -9.25 -3.57
C GLN A 147 20.38 -8.65 -2.52
N PHE A 148 20.83 -7.42 -2.74
CA PHE A 148 21.71 -6.71 -1.82
C PHE A 148 20.98 -5.98 -0.70
N ILE A 149 19.65 -5.87 -0.76
CA ILE A 149 18.85 -5.07 0.17
C ILE A 149 17.98 -6.00 1.00
N SER A 150 18.23 -6.03 2.30
CA SER A 150 17.41 -6.76 3.28
C SER A 150 16.14 -5.97 3.64
N GLN A 151 16.30 -4.66 3.91
CA GLN A 151 15.16 -3.78 4.20
C GLN A 151 15.41 -2.38 3.67
N VAL A 152 14.34 -1.69 3.24
CA VAL A 152 14.39 -0.29 2.82
C VAL A 152 13.25 0.48 3.47
N TYR A 153 13.56 1.68 3.93
CA TYR A 153 12.61 2.63 4.49
C TYR A 153 12.78 3.97 3.78
N VAL A 154 11.72 4.49 3.16
CA VAL A 154 11.74 5.74 2.40
C VAL A 154 11.08 6.85 3.22
N TYR A 155 11.79 7.98 3.35
CA TYR A 155 11.32 9.18 4.03
C TYR A 155 11.27 10.36 3.06
N GLY A 156 10.20 11.14 3.12
CA GLY A 156 10.04 12.38 2.37
C GLY A 156 9.69 13.55 3.28
N ASP A 157 10.21 14.73 2.96
CA ASP A 157 9.92 15.99 3.65
C ASP A 157 9.37 17.02 2.67
N SER A 158 8.33 17.75 3.06
CA SER A 158 7.70 18.81 2.28
C SER A 158 8.58 20.03 2.00
N LEU A 159 9.65 20.21 2.78
CA LEU A 159 10.62 21.27 2.56
C LEU A 159 11.74 20.85 1.58
N GLN A 160 11.85 19.56 1.30
CA GLN A 160 12.89 19.00 0.43
C GLN A 160 12.33 18.62 -0.93
N ASN A 161 13.16 18.73 -1.97
CA ASN A 161 12.78 18.38 -3.34
C ASN A 161 13.11 16.92 -3.72
N PHE A 162 13.63 16.14 -2.79
CA PHE A 162 13.95 14.73 -2.96
C PHE A 162 13.59 13.93 -1.70
N PRO A 163 13.18 12.66 -1.86
CA PRO A 163 13.09 11.73 -0.74
C PRO A 163 14.48 11.18 -0.39
N ILE A 164 14.65 10.70 0.84
CA ILE A 164 15.81 9.93 1.29
C ILE A 164 15.37 8.51 1.67
N ALA A 165 16.30 7.57 1.74
CA ALA A 165 16.02 6.21 2.17
C ALA A 165 17.09 5.69 3.13
N ILE A 166 16.65 4.91 4.12
CA ILE A 166 17.52 4.09 4.96
C ILE A 166 17.48 2.67 4.38
N VAL A 167 18.64 2.13 4.04
CA VAL A 167 18.77 0.82 3.40
C VAL A 167 19.60 -0.07 4.32
N LEU A 168 19.02 -1.19 4.74
CA LEU A 168 19.72 -2.28 5.38
C LEU A 168 20.15 -3.26 4.30
N LEU A 169 21.45 -3.55 4.24
CA LEU A 169 22.01 -4.45 3.25
C LEU A 169 21.88 -5.92 3.70
N ASP A 170 21.98 -6.83 2.74
CA ASP A 170 22.09 -8.26 3.00
C ASP A 170 23.56 -8.65 3.13
N ASP A 171 23.97 -9.06 4.34
CA ASP A 171 25.37 -9.33 4.66
C ASP A 171 25.97 -10.43 3.79
N GLU A 172 25.22 -11.51 3.52
CA GLU A 172 25.71 -12.65 2.74
C GLU A 172 25.99 -12.24 1.28
N PHE A 173 25.04 -11.55 0.66
CA PHE A 173 25.19 -11.11 -0.73
C PHE A 173 26.24 -10.01 -0.89
N VAL A 174 26.34 -9.09 0.07
CA VAL A 174 27.34 -8.02 0.05
C VAL A 174 28.74 -8.57 0.25
N GLN A 175 28.95 -9.48 1.20
CA GLN A 175 30.25 -10.11 1.42
C GLN A 175 30.71 -10.91 0.20
N LYS A 176 29.80 -11.67 -0.40
CA LYS A 176 30.09 -12.43 -1.63
C LYS A 176 30.53 -11.49 -2.76
N TRP A 177 29.79 -10.41 -2.98
CA TRP A 177 30.13 -9.43 -4.01
C TRP A 177 31.45 -8.70 -3.74
N ALA A 178 31.72 -8.33 -2.48
CA ALA A 178 32.98 -7.69 -2.08
C ALA A 178 34.19 -8.60 -2.35
N THR A 179 34.06 -9.89 -2.05
CA THR A 179 35.10 -10.92 -2.32
C THR A 179 35.33 -11.11 -3.82
N GLU A 180 34.28 -11.10 -4.64
CA GLU A 180 34.38 -11.25 -6.10
C GLU A 180 34.98 -10.01 -6.79
N ASN A 181 34.94 -8.83 -6.16
CA ASN A 181 35.37 -7.55 -6.73
C ASN A 181 36.58 -6.92 -6.02
N ASP A 182 37.28 -7.69 -5.18
CA ASP A 182 38.52 -7.28 -4.49
C ASP A 182 38.35 -5.99 -3.66
N ASN A 183 37.19 -5.84 -3.02
CA ASN A 183 36.78 -4.61 -2.34
C ASN A 183 36.56 -4.83 -0.83
N ASP A 184 37.65 -5.15 -0.13
CA ASP A 184 37.68 -5.50 1.30
C ASP A 184 37.20 -4.38 2.24
N SER A 185 37.12 -3.14 1.75
CA SER A 185 36.70 -1.98 2.55
C SER A 185 35.23 -2.03 3.01
N ILE A 186 34.38 -2.84 2.37
CA ILE A 186 32.96 -2.99 2.72
C ILE A 186 32.75 -4.10 3.77
N VAL A 187 33.72 -5.00 3.91
CA VAL A 187 33.61 -6.21 4.76
C VAL A 187 33.91 -5.91 6.24
N LEU A 188 34.54 -4.78 6.55
CA LEU A 188 35.10 -4.49 7.88
C LEU A 188 34.19 -3.66 8.81
N ASP A 189 33.09 -3.11 8.32
CA ASP A 189 32.24 -2.14 9.07
C ASP A 189 30.77 -2.58 9.28
N MET A 190 30.41 -3.84 8.99
CA MET A 190 29.09 -4.43 9.34
C MET A 190 29.24 -5.47 10.45
#